data_AF-A0AAD4HXY6-F1
#
_entry.id   AF-A0AAD4HXY6-F1
#
_cell.length_a   1.000
_cell.length_b   1.000
_cell.length_c   1.000
_cell.angle_alpha   90.00
_cell.angle_beta   90.00
_cell.angle_gamma   90.00
#
_symmetry.space_group_name_H-M   'P 1'
#
loop_
_entity.id
_entity.type
_entity.pdbx_description
1 polymer ?
#
loop_
_entity_poly.entity_id
_entity_poly.type
_entity_poly.pdbx_seq_one_letter_code
_entity_poly.pdbx_strand_id
1 'polypeptide(L)'
;MMNYHPLFDLAAVVLVSAAAIGFTPALSPFRSALLPILCALSWHCVIQCPNYIERSAWATSVGGYTLSYLFHYLDVGVLDPWDFTLQGSVKEMRLRKDVGSPASTRSSPRQPVQNVASRLRFGFSVLFSWRFANTRYQVKNLPKLDESLRRSRGRFLAHTFLTIVVCYLVLDAMDCSADPKITETFYSLDKIAFFSRIRDVSAQEVVMRFFAAVGLGAGLVSVQRGVYSILAFVCVAGRLSDPADWPPFNGPFREISSLRNFWSMFWHQTNTHRLRVTSSALLHGVLRLPKETKVARYLRPWVRSGEGHSG
;
A
#
# COMPACT_ATOMS: atom_id res chain seq x y z
N MET A 1 7.70 -25.01 16.77
CA MET A 1 7.06 -23.84 16.12
C MET A 1 5.60 -23.84 16.54
N MET A 2 5.01 -22.68 16.86
CA MET A 2 3.61 -22.60 17.26
C MET A 2 2.73 -22.84 16.02
N ASN A 3 1.90 -23.88 16.04
CA ASN A 3 1.01 -24.21 14.93
C ASN A 3 -0.31 -23.45 15.10
N TYR A 4 -0.45 -22.32 14.42
CA TYR A 4 -1.73 -21.60 14.31
C TYR A 4 -1.87 -20.96 12.93
N HIS A 5 -3.10 -20.59 12.59
CA HIS A 5 -3.46 -20.07 11.28
C HIS A 5 -2.77 -18.70 11.00
N PRO A 6 -2.14 -18.48 9.83
CA PRO A 6 -1.39 -17.24 9.51
C PRO A 6 -2.25 -15.96 9.51
N LEU A 7 -3.58 -16.07 9.49
CA LEU A 7 -4.48 -14.93 9.67
C LEU A 7 -4.33 -14.28 11.06
N PHE A 8 -3.96 -15.04 12.08
CA PHE A 8 -3.69 -14.48 13.41
C PHE A 8 -2.44 -13.60 13.39
N ASP A 9 -1.42 -13.95 12.59
CA ASP A 9 -0.25 -13.10 12.41
C ASP A 9 -0.62 -11.78 11.72
N LEU A 10 -1.40 -11.84 10.63
CA LEU A 10 -1.89 -10.64 9.96
C LEU A 10 -2.68 -9.74 10.91
N ALA A 11 -3.61 -10.33 11.67
CA ALA A 11 -4.38 -9.60 12.67
C ALA A 11 -3.49 -8.99 13.75
N ALA A 12 -2.50 -9.73 14.25
CA ALA A 12 -1.55 -9.24 15.25
C ALA A 12 -0.71 -8.07 14.70
N VAL A 13 -0.17 -8.17 13.48
CA VAL A 13 0.56 -7.07 12.82
C VAL A 13 -0.32 -5.83 12.74
N VAL A 14 -1.58 -5.96 12.29
CA VAL A 14 -2.51 -4.84 12.17
C VAL A 14 -2.83 -4.22 13.54
N LEU A 15 -3.20 -5.04 14.53
CA LEU A 15 -3.60 -4.58 15.85
C LEU A 15 -2.44 -3.92 16.61
N VAL A 16 -1.26 -4.56 16.61
CA VAL A 16 -0.08 -4.03 17.29
C VAL A 16 0.39 -2.73 16.63
N SER A 17 0.42 -2.66 15.30
CA SER A 17 0.78 -1.42 14.59
C SER A 17 -0.21 -0.29 14.87
N ALA A 18 -1.53 -0.54 14.82
CA ALA A 18 -2.54 0.48 15.12
C ALA A 18 -2.43 0.97 16.57
N ALA A 19 -2.26 0.05 17.54
CA ALA A 19 -2.09 0.39 18.94
C ALA A 19 -0.81 1.21 19.17
N ALA A 20 0.31 0.81 18.57
CA ALA A 20 1.56 1.56 18.66
C ALA A 20 1.40 3.00 18.15
N ILE A 21 0.77 3.19 16.98
CA ILE A 21 0.53 4.52 16.41
C ILE A 21 -0.42 5.36 17.28
N GLY A 22 -1.48 4.76 17.83
CA GLY A 22 -2.51 5.48 18.60
C GLY A 22 -2.11 5.84 20.02
N PHE A 23 -1.33 4.99 20.70
CA PHE A 23 -1.09 5.10 22.14
C PHE A 23 0.31 5.54 22.53
N THR A 24 1.29 5.47 21.62
CA THR A 24 2.66 5.87 21.94
C THR A 24 3.02 7.21 21.30
N PRO A 25 3.85 8.04 21.96
CA PRO A 25 4.39 9.25 21.36
C PRO A 25 5.16 8.93 20.08
N ALA A 26 5.10 9.82 19.08
CA ALA A 26 5.71 9.60 17.76
C ALA A 26 7.22 9.29 17.79
N LEU A 27 7.97 9.85 18.73
CA LEU A 27 9.42 9.67 18.84
C LEU A 27 9.82 8.62 19.89
N SER A 28 8.86 7.83 20.39
CA SER A 28 9.13 6.81 21.40
C SER A 28 10.02 5.69 20.85
N PRO A 29 11.10 5.30 21.55
CA PRO A 29 11.96 4.17 21.12
C PRO A 29 11.19 2.84 21.08
N PHE A 30 10.06 2.75 21.80
CA PHE A 30 9.16 1.60 21.75
C PHE A 30 8.68 1.28 20.34
N ARG A 31 8.42 2.31 19.51
CA ARG A 31 7.94 2.09 18.13
C ARG A 31 8.96 1.34 17.28
N SER A 32 10.24 1.67 17.43
CA SER A 32 11.34 0.97 16.75
C SER A 32 11.59 -0.42 17.34
N ALA A 33 11.46 -0.56 18.66
CA ALA A 33 11.62 -1.84 19.36
C ALA A 33 10.56 -2.90 18.96
N LEU A 34 9.41 -2.47 18.43
CA LEU A 34 8.39 -3.38 17.88
C LEU A 34 8.75 -3.99 16.53
N LEU A 35 9.69 -3.41 15.78
CA LEU A 35 10.00 -3.88 14.42
C LEU A 35 10.44 -5.35 14.37
N PRO A 36 11.34 -5.86 15.23
CA PRO A 36 11.73 -7.28 15.21
C PRO A 36 10.54 -8.22 15.43
N ILE A 37 9.59 -7.83 16.30
CA ILE A 37 8.37 -8.61 16.58
C ILE A 37 7.48 -8.64 15.34
N LEU A 38 7.21 -7.48 14.73
CA LEU A 38 6.39 -7.40 13.52
C LEU A 38 7.05 -8.13 12.34
N CYS A 39 8.38 -8.09 12.23
CA CYS A 39 9.14 -8.86 11.25
C CYS A 39 8.98 -10.38 11.47
N ALA A 40 9.09 -10.84 12.71
CA ALA A 40 8.93 -12.26 13.05
C ALA A 40 7.51 -12.77 12.74
N LEU A 41 6.47 -12.00 13.10
CA LEU A 41 5.08 -12.30 12.75
C LEU A 41 4.86 -12.32 11.24
N SER A 42 5.40 -11.33 10.53
CA SER A 42 5.28 -11.26 9.07
C SER A 42 5.99 -12.41 8.37
N TRP A 43 7.19 -12.78 8.85
CA TRP A 43 7.93 -13.93 8.36
C TRP A 43 7.16 -15.23 8.56
N HIS A 44 6.65 -15.46 9.77
CA HIS A 44 5.84 -16.62 10.08
C HIS A 44 4.59 -16.69 9.18
N CYS A 45 3.86 -15.59 9.05
CA CYS A 45 2.69 -15.48 8.19
C CYS A 45 3.01 -15.90 6.74
N VAL A 46 4.07 -15.35 6.15
CA VAL A 46 4.44 -15.62 4.74
C VAL A 46 4.81 -17.08 4.52
N ILE A 47 5.57 -17.67 5.45
CA ILE A 47 5.99 -19.08 5.36
C ILE A 47 4.82 -20.04 5.55
N GLN A 48 3.85 -19.70 6.42
CA GLN A 48 2.72 -20.57 6.72
C GLN A 48 1.53 -20.41 5.78
N CYS A 49 1.39 -19.29 5.06
CA CYS A 49 0.27 -19.06 4.14
C CYS A 49 0.04 -20.21 3.15
N PRO A 50 1.07 -20.74 2.45
CA PRO A 50 0.89 -21.85 1.51
C PRO A 50 0.47 -23.18 2.18
N ASN A 51 0.75 -23.35 3.48
CA ASN A 51 0.44 -24.58 4.20
C ASN A 51 -1.02 -24.63 4.70
N TYR A 52 -1.65 -23.46 4.89
CA TYR A 52 -3.01 -23.36 5.46
C TYR A 52 -4.06 -22.90 4.45
N ILE A 53 -3.64 -22.21 3.37
CA ILE A 53 -4.56 -21.64 2.39
C ILE A 53 -4.31 -22.33 1.05
N GLU A 54 -5.22 -23.23 0.68
CA GLU A 54 -5.11 -24.08 -0.53
C GLU A 54 -4.97 -23.26 -1.81
N ARG A 55 -5.74 -22.18 -1.93
CA ARG A 55 -5.73 -21.31 -3.10
C ARG A 55 -4.55 -20.34 -3.03
N SER A 56 -3.62 -20.51 -3.98
CA SER A 56 -2.37 -19.74 -4.07
C SER A 56 -2.58 -18.21 -4.10
N ALA A 57 -3.62 -17.74 -4.80
CA ALA A 57 -3.95 -16.31 -4.86
C ALA A 57 -4.28 -15.73 -3.48
N TRP A 58 -5.04 -16.48 -2.66
CA TRP A 58 -5.40 -16.07 -1.30
C TRP A 58 -4.21 -16.17 -0.33
N ALA A 59 -3.41 -17.24 -0.44
CA ALA A 59 -2.18 -17.39 0.33
C ALA A 59 -1.22 -16.21 0.09
N THR A 60 -0.99 -15.88 -1.18
CA THR A 60 -0.15 -14.76 -1.60
C THR A 60 -0.73 -13.42 -1.15
N SER A 61 -2.06 -13.27 -1.18
CA SER A 61 -2.73 -12.06 -0.71
C SER A 61 -2.50 -11.83 0.78
N VAL A 62 -2.73 -12.84 1.62
CA VAL A 62 -2.53 -12.73 3.07
C VAL A 62 -1.08 -12.38 3.39
N GLY A 63 -0.11 -13.14 2.85
CA GLY A 63 1.31 -12.84 3.04
C GLY A 63 1.72 -11.45 2.53
N GLY A 64 1.25 -11.07 1.35
CA GLY A 64 1.54 -9.78 0.73
C GLY A 64 0.95 -8.58 1.49
N TYR A 65 -0.26 -8.70 2.03
CA TYR A 65 -0.87 -7.66 2.88
C TYR A 65 -0.17 -7.57 4.24
N THR A 66 0.23 -8.69 4.85
CA THR A 66 1.01 -8.66 6.10
C THR A 66 2.32 -7.89 5.91
N LEU A 67 3.08 -8.18 4.85
CA LEU A 67 4.28 -7.41 4.51
C LEU A 67 3.96 -5.94 4.20
N SER A 68 2.86 -5.67 3.50
CA SER A 68 2.44 -4.30 3.19
C SER A 68 2.15 -3.50 4.46
N TYR A 69 1.50 -4.09 5.47
CA TYR A 69 1.27 -3.45 6.76
C TYR A 69 2.55 -3.26 7.56
N LEU A 70 3.49 -4.22 7.54
CA LEU A 70 4.82 -4.05 8.13
C LEU A 70 5.55 -2.85 7.53
N PHE A 71 5.60 -2.75 6.19
CA PHE A 71 6.23 -1.61 5.52
C PHE A 71 5.49 -0.29 5.76
N HIS A 72 4.16 -0.33 5.88
CA HIS A 72 3.39 0.86 6.23
C HIS A 72 3.65 1.31 7.66
N TYR A 73 3.80 0.38 8.61
CA TYR A 73 4.22 0.70 9.97
C TYR A 73 5.65 1.26 10.01
N LEU A 74 6.58 0.70 9.24
CA LEU A 74 7.93 1.25 9.13
C LEU A 74 7.89 2.71 8.64
N ASP A 75 7.05 3.02 7.66
CA ASP A 75 6.83 4.38 7.16
C ASP A 75 6.24 5.31 8.22
N VAL A 76 5.00 5.06 8.66
CA VAL A 76 4.22 6.01 9.50
C VAL A 76 4.48 5.87 11.00
N GLY A 77 5.08 4.77 11.43
CA GLY A 77 5.40 4.48 12.83
C GLY A 77 6.82 4.85 13.20
N VAL A 78 7.77 4.70 12.28
CA VAL A 78 9.22 4.82 12.58
C VAL A 78 9.90 5.89 11.76
N LEU A 79 9.81 5.85 10.42
CA LEU A 79 10.60 6.71 9.55
C LEU A 79 10.04 8.13 9.44
N ASP A 80 8.74 8.29 9.25
CA ASP A 80 8.01 9.56 9.30
C ASP A 80 6.88 9.43 10.32
N PRO A 81 7.22 9.45 11.63
CA PRO A 81 6.30 9.00 12.66
C PRO A 81 5.09 9.94 12.80
N TRP A 82 3.91 9.35 12.83
CA TRP A 82 2.64 10.03 13.03
C TRP A 82 2.30 10.16 14.51
N ASP A 83 1.77 11.32 14.89
CA ASP A 83 1.41 11.64 16.27
C ASP A 83 -0.10 11.89 16.41
N PHE A 84 -0.69 11.30 17.45
CA PHE A 84 -2.10 11.48 17.78
C PHE A 84 -2.43 12.94 18.10
N THR A 85 -1.59 13.64 18.85
CA THR A 85 -1.86 15.04 19.25
C THR A 85 -1.83 15.97 18.04
N LEU A 86 -0.94 15.69 17.08
CA LEU A 86 -0.78 16.48 15.85
C LEU A 86 -1.76 16.09 14.74
N GLN A 87 -2.41 14.93 14.88
CA GLN A 87 -3.23 14.31 13.85
C GLN A 87 -2.48 14.24 12.51
N GLY A 88 -1.20 13.84 12.54
CA GLY A 88 -0.35 13.84 11.35
C GLY A 88 1.14 13.58 11.59
N SER A 89 1.94 13.77 10.54
CA SER A 89 3.40 13.57 10.53
C SER A 89 4.13 14.61 11.38
N VAL A 90 5.11 14.15 12.18
CA VAL A 90 6.01 15.02 12.94
C VAL A 90 6.97 15.80 12.04
N LYS A 91 7.40 15.25 10.89
CA LYS A 91 8.36 15.93 10.00
C LYS A 91 7.78 17.20 9.41
N GLU A 92 6.51 17.21 9.01
CA GLU A 92 5.85 18.41 8.48
C GLU A 92 5.84 19.55 9.52
N MET A 93 5.62 19.24 10.79
CA MET A 93 5.65 20.24 11.86
C MET A 93 7.05 20.87 12.00
N ARG A 94 8.11 20.06 11.93
CA ARG A 94 9.49 20.56 12.01
C ARG A 94 9.83 21.45 10.83
N LEU A 95 9.50 21.00 9.62
CA LEU A 95 9.67 21.80 8.38
C LEU A 95 8.96 23.16 8.47
N ARG A 96 7.74 23.22 9.02
CA ARG A 96 7.02 24.48 9.19
C ARG A 96 7.68 25.43 10.20
N LYS A 97 8.26 24.89 11.28
CA LYS A 97 9.02 25.69 12.25
C LYS A 97 10.28 26.27 11.62
N ASP A 98 10.98 25.49 10.81
CA ASP A 98 12.23 25.91 10.15
C ASP A 98 12.01 26.96 9.06
N VAL A 99 10.86 26.93 8.36
CA VAL A 99 10.53 27.87 7.26
C VAL A 99 10.03 29.23 7.78
N GLY A 100 9.96 29.45 9.10
CA GLY A 100 9.63 30.75 9.67
C GLY A 100 8.29 31.32 9.18
N SER A 101 7.31 30.46 8.86
CA SER A 101 6.02 30.91 8.37
C SER A 101 5.39 31.89 9.38
N PRO A 102 5.00 33.10 8.94
CA PRO A 102 4.35 34.06 9.82
C PRO A 102 3.12 33.39 10.40
N ALA A 103 2.86 33.64 11.69
CA ALA A 103 1.73 33.10 12.42
C ALA A 103 0.41 33.60 11.81
N SER A 104 0.01 33.05 10.66
CA SER A 104 -1.30 33.27 10.11
C SER A 104 -2.27 32.64 11.10
N THR A 105 -3.19 33.47 11.57
CA THR A 105 -4.38 33.28 12.41
C THR A 105 -5.28 32.09 12.02
N ARG A 106 -4.72 30.89 11.85
CA ARG A 106 -5.47 29.64 11.90
C ARG A 106 -5.45 29.19 13.35
N SER A 107 -6.63 29.23 13.96
CA SER A 107 -6.94 28.61 15.26
C SER A 107 -6.12 27.33 15.44
N SER A 108 -5.37 27.22 16.55
CA SER A 108 -4.71 25.97 16.93
C SER A 108 -5.67 24.81 16.68
N PRO A 109 -5.26 23.75 15.95
CA PRO A 109 -6.14 22.61 15.69
C PRO A 109 -6.76 22.17 17.01
N ARG A 110 -8.09 22.04 17.04
CA ARG A 110 -8.81 21.54 18.22
C ARG A 110 -8.10 20.26 18.67
N GLN A 111 -7.61 20.25 19.91
CA GLN A 111 -6.94 19.05 20.41
C GLN A 111 -7.93 17.88 20.35
N PRO A 112 -7.49 16.72 19.83
CA PRO A 112 -8.36 15.56 19.74
C PRO A 112 -8.78 15.12 21.14
N VAL A 113 -10.03 14.69 21.27
CA VAL A 113 -10.57 14.17 22.55
C VAL A 113 -9.68 13.01 22.99
N GLN A 114 -9.15 13.07 24.21
CA GLN A 114 -8.20 12.08 24.73
C GLN A 114 -8.95 10.91 25.38
N ASN A 115 -9.40 9.94 24.58
CA ASN A 115 -9.98 8.70 25.09
C ASN A 115 -9.44 7.48 24.32
N VAL A 116 -9.67 6.29 24.86
CA VAL A 116 -9.17 5.03 24.27
C VAL A 116 -9.73 4.84 22.85
N ALA A 117 -11.01 5.14 22.65
CA ALA A 117 -11.68 4.98 21.36
C ALA A 117 -11.09 5.90 20.27
N SER A 118 -10.76 7.15 20.59
CA SER A 118 -10.20 8.12 19.66
C SER A 118 -8.76 7.77 19.27
N ARG A 119 -7.97 7.27 20.23
CA ARG A 119 -6.61 6.76 19.98
C ARG A 119 -6.61 5.53 19.09
N LEU A 120 -7.50 4.57 19.35
CA LEU A 120 -7.70 3.40 18.48
C LEU A 120 -8.15 3.84 17.08
N ARG A 121 -9.17 4.71 17.00
CA ARG A 121 -9.68 5.23 15.72
C ARG A 121 -8.58 5.92 14.93
N PHE A 122 -7.74 6.72 15.57
CA PHE A 122 -6.59 7.36 14.93
C PHE A 122 -5.58 6.32 14.43
N GLY A 123 -5.18 5.36 15.28
CA GLY A 123 -4.24 4.30 14.90
C GLY A 123 -4.70 3.50 13.68
N PHE A 124 -5.95 3.04 13.69
CA PHE A 124 -6.54 2.35 12.55
C PHE A 124 -6.71 3.26 11.33
N SER A 125 -7.16 4.51 11.52
CA SER A 125 -7.27 5.48 10.44
C SER A 125 -5.92 5.64 9.71
N VAL A 126 -4.82 5.82 10.44
CA VAL A 126 -3.48 5.94 9.85
C VAL A 126 -3.05 4.64 9.15
N LEU A 127 -3.29 3.49 9.80
CA LEU A 127 -2.85 2.19 9.30
C LEU A 127 -3.58 1.77 8.01
N PHE A 128 -4.87 2.09 7.89
CA PHE A 128 -5.66 1.78 6.68
C PHE A 128 -5.60 2.89 5.61
N SER A 129 -5.07 4.07 5.94
CA SER A 129 -4.97 5.21 5.00
C SER A 129 -3.69 5.20 4.17
N TRP A 130 -3.50 4.22 3.29
CA TRP A 130 -2.25 4.11 2.50
C TRP A 130 -2.04 5.25 1.49
N ARG A 131 -3.12 5.93 1.10
CA ARG A 131 -3.12 7.07 0.17
C ARG A 131 -3.47 8.38 0.86
N PHE A 132 -3.79 8.33 2.16
CA PHE A 132 -4.26 9.46 2.97
C PHE A 132 -5.33 10.31 2.26
N ALA A 133 -6.27 9.65 1.58
CA ALA A 133 -7.35 10.28 0.84
C ALA A 133 -8.16 11.22 1.74
N ASN A 134 -8.59 12.36 1.19
CA ASN A 134 -9.35 13.40 1.88
C ASN A 134 -8.62 14.02 3.10
N THR A 135 -7.29 13.91 3.16
CA THR A 135 -6.47 14.56 4.20
C THR A 135 -5.48 15.54 3.58
N ARG A 136 -4.84 16.36 4.42
CA ARG A 136 -3.71 17.22 3.99
C ARG A 136 -2.50 16.43 3.47
N TYR A 137 -2.42 15.13 3.76
CA TYR A 137 -1.33 14.22 3.37
C TYR A 137 -1.63 13.42 2.10
N GLN A 138 -2.73 13.73 1.42
CA GLN A 138 -3.19 12.99 0.26
C GLN A 138 -2.11 12.86 -0.81
N VAL A 139 -1.93 11.64 -1.33
CA VAL A 139 -1.01 11.36 -2.43
C VAL A 139 -1.45 12.12 -3.68
N LYS A 140 -0.49 12.66 -4.44
CA LYS A 140 -0.76 13.37 -5.70
C LYS A 140 -1.40 12.44 -6.73
N ASN A 141 -2.15 13.03 -7.65
CA ASN A 141 -2.81 12.34 -8.77
C ASN A 141 -3.80 11.25 -8.33
N LEU A 142 -4.38 11.38 -7.14
CA LEU A 142 -5.42 10.47 -6.68
C LEU A 142 -6.61 10.51 -7.67
N PRO A 143 -7.04 9.36 -8.23
CA PRO A 143 -8.16 9.33 -9.16
C PRO A 143 -9.40 9.91 -8.50
N LYS A 144 -10.12 10.76 -9.24
CA LYS A 144 -11.37 11.32 -8.77
C LYS A 144 -12.46 10.26 -8.86
N LEU A 145 -13.22 10.09 -7.78
CA LEU A 145 -14.42 9.28 -7.79
C LEU A 145 -15.47 9.95 -8.68
N ASP A 146 -16.15 9.17 -9.50
CA ASP A 146 -17.27 9.66 -10.30
C ASP A 146 -18.34 10.29 -9.39
N GLU A 147 -18.83 11.45 -9.79
CA GLU A 147 -19.82 12.25 -9.10
C GLU A 147 -21.11 11.46 -8.83
N SER A 148 -21.48 10.60 -9.78
CA SER A 148 -22.68 9.76 -9.69
C SER A 148 -22.59 8.72 -8.56
N LEU A 149 -21.40 8.13 -8.38
CA LEU A 149 -21.09 7.17 -7.32
C LEU A 149 -20.91 7.88 -5.97
N ARG A 150 -20.31 9.07 -6.00
CA ARG A 150 -20.08 9.87 -4.80
C ARG A 150 -21.39 10.34 -4.14
N ARG A 151 -22.39 10.73 -4.94
CA ARG A 151 -23.68 11.21 -4.42
C ARG A 151 -24.64 10.09 -4.00
N SER A 152 -24.49 8.88 -4.55
CA SER A 152 -25.43 7.78 -4.33
C SER A 152 -24.76 6.56 -3.72
N ARG A 153 -25.02 6.33 -2.43
CA ARG A 153 -24.57 5.13 -1.71
C ARG A 153 -25.00 3.83 -2.40
N GLY A 154 -26.23 3.76 -2.91
CA GLY A 154 -26.72 2.57 -3.62
C GLY A 154 -25.93 2.26 -4.89
N ARG A 155 -25.64 3.29 -5.70
CA ARG A 155 -24.81 3.13 -6.92
C ARG A 155 -23.37 2.74 -6.57
N PHE A 156 -22.80 3.36 -5.54
CA PHE A 156 -21.47 3.01 -5.06
C PHE A 156 -21.39 1.55 -4.60
N LEU A 157 -22.36 1.08 -3.82
CA LEU A 157 -22.42 -0.30 -3.34
C LEU A 157 -22.60 -1.30 -4.49
N ALA A 158 -23.46 -1.01 -5.46
CA ALA A 158 -23.63 -1.84 -6.65
C ALA A 158 -22.33 -1.91 -7.48
N HIS A 159 -21.68 -0.76 -7.69
CA HIS A 159 -20.41 -0.69 -8.43
C HIS A 159 -19.28 -1.44 -7.72
N THR A 160 -19.14 -1.28 -6.40
CA THR A 160 -18.12 -1.99 -5.62
C THR A 160 -18.41 -3.48 -5.55
N PHE A 161 -19.67 -3.90 -5.39
CA PHE A 161 -20.07 -5.31 -5.46
C PHE A 161 -19.73 -5.93 -6.82
N LEU A 162 -20.10 -5.28 -7.92
CA LEU A 162 -19.74 -5.74 -9.26
C LEU A 162 -18.22 -5.85 -9.44
N THR A 163 -17.47 -4.89 -8.90
CA THR A 163 -15.99 -4.94 -8.92
C THR A 163 -15.46 -6.15 -8.17
N ILE A 164 -16.01 -6.48 -7.00
CA ILE A 164 -15.64 -7.67 -6.22
C ILE A 164 -15.88 -8.94 -7.04
N VAL A 165 -17.07 -9.06 -7.65
CA VAL A 165 -17.43 -10.22 -8.49
C VAL A 165 -16.46 -10.35 -9.68
N VAL A 166 -16.19 -9.26 -10.40
CA VAL A 166 -15.25 -9.29 -11.53
C VAL A 166 -13.84 -9.68 -11.08
N CYS A 167 -13.32 -9.08 -10.01
CA CYS A 167 -12.01 -9.43 -9.48
C CYS A 167 -11.93 -10.90 -9.05
N TYR A 168 -12.99 -11.41 -8.41
CA TYR A 168 -13.07 -12.82 -8.04
C TYR A 168 -13.06 -13.73 -9.27
N LEU A 169 -13.90 -13.45 -10.27
CA LEU A 169 -13.99 -14.27 -11.48
C LEU A 169 -12.69 -14.28 -12.28
N VAL A 170 -11.95 -13.16 -12.32
CA VAL A 170 -10.62 -13.13 -12.94
C VAL A 170 -9.65 -14.04 -12.20
N LEU A 171 -9.62 -14.00 -10.87
CA LEU A 171 -8.75 -14.87 -10.08
C LEU A 171 -9.14 -16.35 -10.19
N ASP A 172 -10.43 -16.64 -10.21
CA ASP A 172 -10.96 -18.00 -10.36
C ASP A 172 -10.64 -18.56 -11.76
N ALA A 173 -10.81 -17.76 -12.81
CA ALA A 173 -10.43 -18.15 -14.17
C ALA A 173 -8.92 -18.41 -14.29
N MET A 174 -8.08 -17.61 -13.62
CA MET A 174 -6.63 -17.83 -13.60
C MET A 174 -6.28 -19.15 -12.90
N ASP A 175 -6.85 -19.42 -11.73
CA ASP A 175 -6.64 -20.68 -11.00
C ASP A 175 -7.15 -21.89 -11.82
N CYS A 176 -8.32 -21.79 -12.46
CA CYS A 176 -8.85 -22.85 -13.33
C CYS A 176 -8.00 -23.09 -14.59
N SER A 177 -7.32 -22.07 -15.09
CA SER A 177 -6.45 -22.17 -16.27
C SER A 177 -5.03 -22.67 -15.97
N ALA A 178 -4.69 -22.84 -14.69
CA ALA A 178 -3.37 -23.27 -14.28
C ALA A 178 -3.16 -24.77 -14.57
N ASP A 179 -2.50 -25.08 -15.68
CA ASP A 179 -2.07 -26.45 -16.01
C ASP A 179 -0.68 -26.73 -15.40
N PRO A 180 -0.54 -27.74 -14.52
CA PRO A 180 0.74 -28.14 -13.96
C PRO A 180 1.79 -28.50 -15.02
N LYS A 181 1.39 -29.13 -16.14
CA LYS A 181 2.32 -29.54 -17.21
C LYS A 181 2.89 -28.33 -17.94
N ILE A 182 2.04 -27.34 -18.24
CA ILE A 182 2.47 -26.07 -18.83
C ILE A 182 3.42 -25.36 -17.86
N THR A 183 3.11 -25.40 -16.56
CA THR A 183 3.93 -24.78 -15.53
C THR A 183 5.30 -25.42 -15.43
N GLU A 184 5.37 -26.75 -15.41
CA GLU A 184 6.63 -27.49 -15.40
C GLU A 184 7.45 -27.24 -16.68
N THR A 185 6.80 -27.16 -17.83
CA THR A 185 7.48 -26.99 -19.13
C THR A 185 8.10 -25.59 -19.29
N PHE A 186 7.38 -24.54 -18.87
CA PHE A 186 7.75 -23.15 -19.17
C PHE A 186 8.20 -22.32 -17.96
N TYR A 187 7.92 -22.76 -16.73
CA TYR A 187 8.17 -21.99 -15.51
C TYR A 187 9.00 -22.76 -14.46
N SER A 188 9.71 -23.82 -14.85
CA SER A 188 10.65 -24.55 -13.99
C SER A 188 11.88 -23.73 -13.61
N LEU A 189 12.58 -24.13 -12.54
CA LEU A 189 13.72 -23.40 -11.98
C LEU A 189 14.86 -23.21 -12.98
N ASP A 190 15.09 -24.17 -13.88
CA ASP A 190 16.13 -24.08 -14.91
C ASP A 190 15.85 -22.98 -15.96
N LYS A 191 14.61 -22.51 -16.06
CA LYS A 191 14.19 -21.44 -16.98
C LYS A 191 14.42 -20.05 -16.39
N ILE A 192 14.73 -19.91 -15.10
CA ILE A 192 14.90 -18.58 -14.45
C ILE A 192 16.03 -17.77 -15.12
N ALA A 193 17.16 -18.43 -15.45
CA ALA A 193 18.34 -17.79 -16.02
C ALA A 193 18.18 -17.53 -17.54
N PHE A 194 17.29 -16.60 -17.88
CA PHE A 194 16.91 -16.30 -19.27
C PHE A 194 18.10 -15.87 -20.14
N PHE A 195 18.88 -14.89 -19.67
CA PHE A 195 19.96 -14.31 -20.48
C PHE A 195 21.12 -15.28 -20.73
N SER A 196 21.41 -16.18 -19.80
CA SER A 196 22.45 -17.21 -20.00
C SER A 196 22.03 -18.29 -21.00
N ARG A 197 20.73 -18.42 -21.27
CA ARG A 197 20.14 -19.41 -22.16
C ARG A 197 19.50 -18.81 -23.41
N ILE A 198 19.84 -17.57 -23.77
CA ILE A 198 19.10 -16.84 -24.82
C ILE A 198 19.08 -17.55 -26.18
N ARG A 199 20.07 -18.43 -26.46
CA ARG A 199 20.12 -19.27 -27.66
C ARG A 199 19.17 -20.46 -27.63
N ASP A 200 18.78 -20.89 -26.43
CA ASP A 200 17.91 -22.05 -26.17
C ASP A 200 16.47 -21.64 -25.85
N VAL A 201 16.18 -20.33 -25.87
CA VAL A 201 14.83 -19.79 -25.64
C VAL A 201 14.01 -19.93 -26.92
N SER A 202 12.95 -20.72 -26.86
CA SER A 202 12.01 -20.86 -27.97
C SER A 202 11.04 -19.68 -28.07
N ALA A 203 10.49 -19.44 -29.26
CA ALA A 203 9.43 -18.45 -29.46
C ALA A 203 8.20 -18.73 -28.59
N GLN A 204 7.86 -20.02 -28.40
CA GLN A 204 6.78 -20.43 -27.53
C GLN A 204 7.05 -20.05 -26.07
N GLU A 205 8.28 -20.22 -25.57
CA GLU A 205 8.65 -19.80 -24.22
C GLU A 205 8.48 -18.28 -24.03
N VAL A 206 8.86 -17.48 -25.02
CA VAL A 206 8.66 -16.01 -24.98
C VAL A 206 7.18 -15.66 -24.91
N VAL A 207 6.34 -16.30 -25.72
CA VAL A 207 4.88 -16.10 -25.71
C VAL A 207 4.29 -16.48 -24.35
N MET A 208 4.68 -17.64 -23.80
CA MET A 208 4.21 -18.09 -22.48
C MET A 208 4.64 -17.14 -21.36
N ARG A 209 5.85 -16.58 -21.42
CA ARG A 209 6.33 -15.57 -20.46
C ARG A 209 5.57 -14.25 -20.57
N PHE A 210 5.26 -13.82 -21.79
CA PHE A 210 4.47 -12.62 -22.02
C PHE A 210 3.08 -12.76 -21.39
N PHE A 211 2.38 -13.87 -21.66
CA PHE A 211 1.07 -14.12 -21.06
C PHE A 211 1.14 -14.34 -19.55
N ALA A 212 2.20 -14.97 -19.02
CA ALA A 212 2.42 -15.05 -17.58
C ALA A 212 2.59 -13.67 -16.95
N ALA A 213 3.33 -12.76 -17.58
CA ALA A 213 3.49 -11.39 -17.09
C ALA A 213 2.17 -10.61 -17.11
N VAL A 214 1.38 -10.76 -18.17
CA VAL A 214 0.03 -10.18 -18.26
C VAL A 214 -0.88 -10.77 -17.18
N GLY A 215 -0.86 -12.09 -17.01
CA GLY A 215 -1.62 -12.80 -15.98
C GLY A 215 -1.24 -12.34 -14.57
N LEU A 216 0.07 -12.24 -14.27
CA LEU A 216 0.56 -11.70 -13.01
C LEU A 216 0.05 -10.27 -12.78
N GLY A 217 0.09 -9.42 -13.80
CA GLY A 217 -0.45 -8.06 -13.73
C GLY A 217 -1.95 -8.03 -13.43
N ALA A 218 -2.73 -8.84 -14.14
CA ALA A 218 -4.18 -8.95 -13.95
C ALA A 218 -4.54 -9.51 -12.57
N GLY A 219 -3.82 -10.54 -12.10
CA GLY A 219 -3.99 -11.14 -10.77
C GLY A 219 -3.69 -10.14 -9.66
N LEU A 220 -2.56 -9.42 -9.75
CA LEU A 220 -2.19 -8.39 -8.76
C LEU A 220 -3.23 -7.27 -8.70
N VAL A 221 -3.69 -6.75 -9.84
CA VAL A 221 -4.74 -5.73 -9.88
C VAL A 221 -6.04 -6.28 -9.28
N SER A 222 -6.42 -7.51 -9.60
CA SER A 222 -7.66 -8.12 -9.11
C SER A 222 -7.63 -8.35 -7.60
N VAL A 223 -6.52 -8.83 -7.04
CA VAL A 223 -6.34 -8.96 -5.59
C VAL A 223 -6.43 -7.60 -4.90
N GLN A 224 -5.67 -6.61 -5.39
CA GLN A 224 -5.59 -5.31 -4.76
C GLN A 224 -6.92 -4.56 -4.80
N ARG A 225 -7.51 -4.47 -6.00
CA ARG A 225 -8.80 -3.81 -6.22
C ARG A 225 -9.95 -4.57 -5.56
N GLY A 226 -9.92 -5.91 -5.58
CA GLY A 226 -10.93 -6.77 -4.96
C GLY A 226 -10.97 -6.57 -3.44
N VAL A 227 -9.84 -6.74 -2.75
CA VAL A 227 -9.75 -6.53 -1.30
C VAL A 227 -10.12 -5.10 -0.91
N TYR A 228 -9.62 -4.11 -1.65
CA TYR A 228 -10.01 -2.71 -1.44
C TYR A 228 -11.52 -2.51 -1.56
N SER A 229 -12.15 -3.12 -2.56
CA SER A 229 -13.60 -3.01 -2.80
C SER A 229 -14.43 -3.74 -1.75
N ILE A 230 -13.94 -4.87 -1.21
CA ILE A 230 -14.58 -5.57 -0.08
C ILE A 230 -14.61 -4.66 1.14
N LEU A 231 -13.47 -4.05 1.50
CA LEU A 231 -13.39 -3.13 2.64
C LEU A 231 -14.28 -1.90 2.41
N ALA A 232 -14.25 -1.31 1.21
CA ALA A 232 -15.10 -0.19 0.84
C ALA A 232 -16.59 -0.52 0.98
N PHE A 233 -16.99 -1.69 0.45
CA PHE A 233 -18.36 -2.16 0.51
C PHE A 233 -18.81 -2.36 1.95
N VAL A 234 -18.04 -3.08 2.77
CA VAL A 234 -18.38 -3.33 4.18
C VAL A 234 -18.49 -2.03 4.96
N CYS A 235 -17.53 -1.11 4.82
CA CYS A 235 -17.56 0.15 5.55
C CYS A 235 -18.70 1.07 5.11
N VAL A 236 -18.96 1.22 3.81
CA VAL A 236 -20.05 2.07 3.30
C VAL A 236 -21.43 1.43 3.55
N ALA A 237 -21.54 0.10 3.46
CA ALA A 237 -22.74 -0.62 3.82
C ALA A 237 -23.05 -0.45 5.32
N GLY A 238 -22.03 -0.59 6.18
CA GLY A 238 -22.12 -0.38 7.62
C GLY A 238 -22.20 1.08 8.08
N ARG A 239 -22.21 2.06 7.16
CA ARG A 239 -22.19 3.51 7.46
C ARG A 239 -21.01 3.95 8.34
N LEU A 240 -19.88 3.26 8.21
CA LEU A 240 -18.62 3.59 8.91
C LEU A 240 -17.82 4.68 8.17
N SER A 241 -18.05 4.82 6.87
CA SER A 241 -17.47 5.85 5.99
C SER A 241 -18.39 6.14 4.81
N ASP A 242 -18.10 7.24 4.11
CA ASP A 242 -18.86 7.69 2.95
C ASP A 242 -18.20 7.21 1.64
N PRO A 243 -18.95 7.11 0.52
CA PRO A 243 -18.37 6.81 -0.79
C PRO A 243 -17.16 7.67 -1.16
N ALA A 244 -17.16 8.95 -0.75
CA ALA A 244 -16.08 9.89 -1.00
C ALA A 244 -14.74 9.50 -0.36
N ASP A 245 -14.76 8.69 0.71
CA ASP A 245 -13.56 8.19 1.39
C ASP A 245 -12.87 7.05 0.64
N TRP A 246 -13.53 6.53 -0.41
CA TRP A 246 -13.06 5.39 -1.18
C TRP A 246 -12.80 5.74 -2.65
N PRO A 247 -11.81 6.61 -2.94
CA PRO A 247 -11.47 6.95 -4.31
C PRO A 247 -10.98 5.73 -5.09
N PRO A 248 -11.18 5.66 -6.42
CA PRO A 248 -10.81 4.51 -7.23
C PRO A 248 -9.39 4.02 -6.94
N PHE A 249 -9.21 2.70 -6.80
CA PHE A 249 -7.92 2.13 -6.41
C PHE A 249 -6.83 2.39 -7.47
N ASN A 250 -7.18 2.20 -8.75
CA ASN A 250 -6.34 2.52 -9.89
C ASN A 250 -6.97 3.67 -10.69
N GLY A 251 -6.13 4.49 -11.33
CA GLY A 251 -6.56 5.42 -12.37
C GLY A 251 -7.13 4.69 -13.60
N PRO A 252 -7.75 5.43 -14.53
CA PRO A 252 -8.33 4.84 -15.73
C PRO A 252 -7.23 4.45 -16.73
N PHE A 253 -7.39 3.30 -17.39
CA PHE A 253 -6.39 2.78 -18.34
C PHE A 253 -6.06 3.76 -19.48
N ARG A 254 -7.05 4.52 -19.95
CA ARG A 254 -6.89 5.56 -20.99
C ARG A 254 -5.90 6.67 -20.63
N GLU A 255 -5.62 6.88 -19.35
CA GLU A 255 -4.67 7.91 -18.89
C GLU A 255 -3.23 7.39 -18.78
N ILE A 256 -3.00 6.10 -19.09
CA ILE A 256 -1.67 5.47 -19.10
C ILE A 256 -0.97 5.79 -20.44
N SER A 257 -0.67 7.07 -20.67
CA SER A 257 0.03 7.54 -21.88
C SER A 257 1.56 7.53 -21.75
N SER A 258 2.08 7.25 -20.57
CA SER A 258 3.52 7.16 -20.31
C SER A 258 3.81 6.25 -19.12
N LEU A 259 5.06 5.79 -19.03
CA LEU A 259 5.53 5.02 -17.87
C LEU A 259 5.37 5.82 -16.56
N ARG A 260 5.52 7.14 -16.61
CA ARG A 260 5.25 8.02 -15.46
C ARG A 260 3.79 7.92 -15.02
N ASN A 261 2.84 7.99 -15.95
CA ASN A 261 1.41 7.90 -15.64
C ASN A 261 1.04 6.52 -15.11
N PHE A 262 1.61 5.47 -15.68
CA PHE A 262 1.46 4.10 -15.18
C PHE A 262 1.83 4.01 -13.69
N TRP A 263 3.03 4.44 -13.30
CA TRP A 263 3.47 4.31 -11.91
C TRP A 263 2.77 5.29 -10.97
N SER A 264 2.57 6.54 -11.38
CA SER A 264 2.03 7.60 -10.50
C SER A 264 0.50 7.61 -10.37
N MET A 265 -0.23 7.04 -11.33
CA MET A 265 -1.69 7.07 -11.34
C MET A 265 -2.33 5.68 -11.24
N PHE A 266 -1.73 4.67 -11.86
CA PHE A 266 -2.34 3.34 -11.96
C PHE A 266 -1.82 2.36 -10.91
N TRP A 267 -0.50 2.21 -10.77
CA TRP A 267 0.10 1.07 -10.07
C TRP A 267 0.61 1.36 -8.65
N HIS A 268 1.34 2.47 -8.39
CA HIS A 268 2.07 2.67 -7.13
C HIS A 268 1.50 3.68 -6.15
N GLN A 269 0.25 4.13 -6.30
CA GLN A 269 -0.28 5.19 -5.43
C GLN A 269 -0.22 4.84 -3.94
N THR A 270 -0.59 3.61 -3.59
CA THR A 270 -0.54 3.10 -2.21
C THR A 270 0.86 2.95 -1.65
N ASN A 271 1.89 2.89 -2.51
CA ASN A 271 3.30 2.75 -2.12
C ASN A 271 4.05 4.08 -2.19
N THR A 272 3.45 5.13 -2.75
CA THR A 272 4.14 6.38 -3.07
C THR A 272 4.72 7.05 -1.82
N HIS A 273 3.93 7.16 -0.75
CA HIS A 273 4.39 7.75 0.50
C HIS A 273 5.54 6.93 1.12
N ARG A 274 5.32 5.62 1.26
CA ARG A 274 6.28 4.65 1.80
C ARG A 274 7.61 4.68 1.06
N LEU A 275 7.59 4.57 -0.27
CA LEU A 275 8.79 4.58 -1.10
C LEU A 275 9.54 5.91 -0.99
N ARG A 276 8.83 7.04 -0.95
CA ARG A 276 9.43 8.35 -0.72
C ARG A 276 10.14 8.43 0.63
N VAL A 277 9.47 8.01 1.70
CA VAL A 277 10.02 8.14 3.06
C VAL A 277 11.22 7.22 3.24
N THR A 278 11.11 5.96 2.78
CA THR A 278 12.21 4.99 2.84
C THR A 278 13.39 5.43 1.99
N SER A 279 13.16 5.89 0.76
CA SER A 279 14.24 6.40 -0.10
C SER A 279 14.91 7.63 0.50
N SER A 280 14.15 8.58 1.05
CA SER A 280 14.72 9.74 1.75
C SER A 280 15.55 9.33 2.97
N ALA A 281 15.08 8.37 3.77
CA ALA A 281 15.80 7.87 4.92
C ALA A 281 17.11 7.18 4.52
N LEU A 282 17.07 6.35 3.47
CA LEU A 282 18.26 5.68 2.95
C LEU A 282 19.27 6.68 2.36
N LEU A 283 18.84 7.56 1.45
CA LEU A 283 19.74 8.46 0.73
C LEU A 283 20.38 9.50 1.66
N HIS A 284 19.60 10.09 2.57
CA HIS A 284 20.09 11.19 3.41
C HIS A 284 20.53 10.74 4.80
N GLY A 285 19.91 9.71 5.37
CA GLY A 285 20.26 9.19 6.69
C GLY A 285 21.43 8.21 6.64
N VAL A 286 21.36 7.21 5.76
CA VAL A 286 22.38 6.15 5.67
C VAL A 286 23.54 6.57 4.77
N LEU A 287 23.23 6.97 3.53
CA LEU A 287 24.24 7.30 2.52
C LEU A 287 24.75 8.75 2.62
N ARG A 288 24.14 9.58 3.48
CA ARG A 288 24.51 11.00 3.72
C ARG A 288 24.68 11.83 2.43
N LEU A 289 23.93 11.50 1.38
CA LEU A 289 24.04 12.19 0.10
C LEU A 289 23.48 13.62 0.22
N PRO A 290 24.21 14.65 -0.25
CA PRO A 290 23.70 16.02 -0.26
C PRO A 290 22.46 16.13 -1.16
N LYS A 291 21.44 16.87 -0.68
CA LYS A 291 20.13 17.06 -1.34
C LYS A 291 20.20 17.65 -2.76
N GLU A 292 21.36 18.19 -3.17
CA GLU A 292 21.55 18.96 -4.41
C GLU A 292 22.40 18.26 -5.47
N THR A 293 22.91 17.06 -5.22
CA THR A 293 23.72 16.33 -6.22
C THR A 293 22.92 15.92 -7.45
N LYS A 294 23.57 15.82 -8.62
CA LYS A 294 22.94 15.33 -9.87
C LYS A 294 22.34 13.93 -9.70
N VAL A 295 22.97 13.06 -8.91
CA VAL A 295 22.46 11.73 -8.56
C VAL A 295 21.18 11.82 -7.74
N ALA A 296 21.12 12.68 -6.72
CA ALA A 296 19.89 12.95 -5.97
C ALA A 296 18.78 13.53 -6.88
N ARG A 297 19.13 14.22 -7.97
CA ARG A 297 18.19 14.76 -8.98
C ARG A 297 17.61 13.67 -9.91
N TYR A 298 18.39 12.65 -10.28
CA TYR A 298 17.91 11.52 -11.09
C TYR A 298 17.12 10.49 -10.27
N LEU A 299 17.45 10.33 -8.99
CA LEU A 299 16.65 9.53 -8.04
C LEU A 299 15.42 10.30 -7.52
N ARG A 300 15.40 11.62 -7.73
CA ARG A 300 14.33 12.52 -7.24
C ARG A 300 12.94 12.20 -7.77
N PRO A 301 12.69 11.77 -9.02
CA PRO A 301 11.34 11.41 -9.45
C PRO A 301 10.74 10.23 -8.67
N TRP A 302 11.61 9.33 -8.17
CA TRP A 302 11.23 8.21 -7.30
C TRP A 302 11.04 8.64 -5.83
N VAL A 303 11.68 9.73 -5.41
CA VAL A 303 11.63 10.31 -4.05
C VAL A 303 10.62 11.48 -3.93
N ARG A 304 10.34 12.21 -5.01
CA ARG A 304 9.48 13.39 -5.11
C ARG A 304 8.43 13.17 -6.21
N SER A 305 7.49 12.26 -5.97
CA SER A 305 6.12 12.44 -6.50
C SER A 305 5.32 13.44 -5.63
N GLY A 306 6.01 14.30 -4.86
CA GLY A 306 5.43 15.03 -3.73
C GLY A 306 5.76 16.52 -3.64
N GLU A 307 6.82 17.04 -4.29
CA GLU A 307 7.21 18.46 -4.15
C GLU A 307 7.48 19.08 -5.52
N GLY A 308 6.68 20.10 -5.84
CA GLY A 308 6.82 20.89 -7.06
C GLY A 308 6.00 22.17 -6.90
N HIS A 309 6.73 23.25 -6.62
CA HIS A 309 6.49 24.66 -6.95
C HIS A 309 5.02 25.13 -6.98
N SER A 310 4.58 25.71 -5.85
CA SER A 310 3.72 26.88 -5.91
C SER A 310 4.57 28.03 -6.45
N GLY A 311 4.28 28.45 -7.68
CA GLY A 311 4.49 29.83 -8.10
C GLY A 311 3.51 30.75 -7.37
#